data_AF-A0A915PQN0-F1
#
_entry.id   AF-A0A915PQN0-F1
#
_cell.length_a   1.000
_cell.length_b   1.000
_cell.length_c   1.000
_cell.angle_alpha   90.00
_cell.angle_beta   90.00
_cell.angle_gamma   90.00
#
_symmetry.space_group_name_H-M   'P 1'
#
loop_
_entity.id
_entity.type
_entity.pdbx_description
1 polymer ?
#
loop_
_entity_poly.entity_id
_entity_poly.type
_entity_poly.pdbx_seq_one_letter_code
_entity_poly.pdbx_strand_id
1 'polypeptide(L)'
;MFGLTRVIGQAAFRPFRIFAFSTASSSSSLPEVLKKRIEKMISSAPVVVFMKGTQVEPMCGFSKNVKLVLDYHDVKFKDYDVLGDNDLREGIKAYSDWPTIPQEKSAD
;
A
#
# COMPACT_ATOMS: atom_id res chain seq x y z
N MET A 1 -9.61 59.80 -33.91
CA MET A 1 -8.79 59.63 -35.13
C MET A 1 -7.89 58.43 -34.94
N PHE A 2 -8.15 57.36 -35.71
CA PHE A 2 -7.25 56.26 -36.16
C PHE A 2 -6.38 55.54 -35.11
N GLY A 3 -6.37 54.22 -34.97
CA GLY A 3 -6.87 53.15 -35.82
C GLY A 3 -6.45 51.80 -35.25
N LEU A 4 -7.15 50.75 -35.70
CA LEU A 4 -6.83 49.36 -35.43
C LEU A 4 -5.45 48.97 -35.95
N THR A 5 -4.74 48.13 -35.20
CA THR A 5 -3.98 47.02 -35.81
C THR A 5 -3.84 45.86 -34.85
N ARG A 6 -4.53 44.75 -35.17
CA ARG A 6 -4.24 43.40 -34.68
C ARG A 6 -2.84 43.01 -35.16
N VAL A 7 -1.98 42.55 -34.25
CA VAL A 7 -0.85 41.68 -34.61
C VAL A 7 -1.09 40.33 -33.93
N ILE A 8 -1.31 39.35 -34.78
CA ILE A 8 -1.35 37.91 -34.51
C ILE A 8 0.10 37.46 -34.37
N GLY A 9 0.45 36.69 -33.33
CA GLY A 9 1.83 36.28 -33.14
C GLY A 9 2.06 35.22 -32.07
N GLN A 10 1.76 33.97 -32.43
CA GLN A 10 2.33 32.73 -31.91
C GLN A 10 2.11 32.41 -30.42
N ALA A 11 1.07 31.60 -30.18
CA ALA A 11 1.04 30.66 -29.08
C ALA A 11 2.31 29.78 -29.12
N ALA A 12 3.27 30.06 -28.22
CA ALA A 12 4.33 29.13 -27.91
C ALA A 12 3.71 27.96 -27.13
N PHE A 13 3.19 26.99 -27.90
CA PHE A 13 2.98 25.63 -27.46
C PHE A 13 4.29 25.14 -26.85
N ARG A 14 4.43 25.24 -25.53
CA ARG A 14 5.42 24.46 -24.81
C ARG A 14 5.00 23.00 -25.02
N PRO A 15 5.80 22.17 -25.71
CA PRO A 15 5.50 20.76 -25.71
C PRO A 15 5.55 20.34 -24.26
N PHE A 16 4.41 19.86 -23.76
CA PHE A 16 4.34 19.02 -22.58
C PHE A 16 5.53 18.07 -22.69
N ARG A 17 6.51 18.23 -21.80
CA ARG A 17 7.64 17.32 -21.71
C ARG A 17 7.00 15.98 -21.37
N ILE A 18 6.84 15.13 -22.38
CA ILE A 18 6.38 13.76 -22.22
C ILE A 18 7.42 13.15 -21.28
N PHE A 19 7.07 13.08 -20.00
CA PHE A 19 7.70 12.16 -19.09
C PHE A 19 7.39 10.80 -19.71
N ALA A 20 8.35 10.26 -20.46
CA ALA A 20 8.41 8.85 -20.73
C ALA A 20 8.59 8.18 -19.37
N PHE A 21 7.48 7.98 -18.67
CA PHE A 21 7.42 7.15 -17.49
C PHE A 21 7.63 5.74 -18.02
N SER A 22 8.91 5.33 -17.99
CA SER A 22 9.35 3.99 -18.27
C SER A 22 8.42 3.04 -17.53
N THR A 23 7.63 2.29 -18.29
CA THR A 23 6.82 1.18 -17.79
C THR A 23 7.77 0.04 -17.45
N ALA A 24 8.48 0.17 -16.34
CA ALA A 24 9.13 -0.96 -15.69
C ALA A 24 8.05 -1.74 -14.95
N SER A 25 7.27 -2.49 -15.73
CA SER A 25 6.52 -3.65 -15.25
C SER A 25 7.55 -4.69 -14.81
N SER A 26 7.97 -4.63 -13.54
CA SER A 26 8.66 -5.74 -12.90
C SER A 26 7.57 -6.68 -12.39
N SER A 27 7.27 -7.72 -13.16
CA SER A 27 6.46 -8.85 -12.72
C SER A 27 7.15 -9.52 -11.53
N SER A 28 6.78 -9.13 -10.31
CA SER A 28 7.33 -9.67 -9.07
C SER A 28 6.67 -11.01 -8.77
N SER A 29 7.23 -12.10 -9.30
CA SER A 29 6.87 -13.44 -8.83
C SER A 29 7.32 -13.57 -7.38
N LEU A 30 6.36 -13.55 -6.44
CA LEU A 30 6.62 -13.87 -5.04
C LEU A 30 7.32 -15.23 -4.94
N PRO A 31 8.37 -15.38 -4.12
CA PRO A 31 8.94 -16.69 -3.87
C PRO A 31 7.88 -17.58 -3.21
N GLU A 32 7.66 -18.76 -3.80
CA GLU A 32 6.59 -19.70 -3.42
C GLU A 32 6.62 -20.07 -1.93
N VAL A 33 7.82 -20.07 -1.33
CA VAL A 33 8.03 -20.29 0.11
C VAL A 33 7.41 -19.18 0.96
N LEU A 34 7.57 -17.90 0.58
CA LEU A 34 6.95 -16.78 1.29
C LEU A 34 5.44 -16.76 1.12
N LYS A 35 4.94 -17.08 -0.08
CA LYS A 35 3.49 -17.18 -0.33
C LYS A 35 2.84 -18.18 0.60
N LYS A 36 3.37 -19.41 0.67
CA LYS A 36 2.88 -20.46 1.61
C LYS A 36 2.99 -20.04 3.07
N ARG A 37 4.04 -19.29 3.42
CA ARG A 37 4.20 -18.74 4.78
C ARG A 37 3.09 -17.74 5.09
N ILE A 38 2.76 -16.82 4.18
CA ILE A 38 1.69 -15.82 4.33
C ILE A 38 0.33 -16.51 4.42
N GLU A 39 0.05 -17.48 3.55
CA GLU A 39 -1.19 -18.28 3.60
C GLU A 39 -1.37 -18.95 4.96
N LYS A 40 -0.31 -19.56 5.51
CA LYS A 40 -0.32 -20.17 6.84
C LYS A 40 -0.56 -19.14 7.96
N MET A 41 -0.08 -17.91 7.81
CA MET A 41 -0.31 -16.84 8.78
C MET A 41 -1.77 -16.38 8.75
N ILE A 42 -2.33 -16.18 7.55
CA ILE A 42 -3.73 -15.80 7.34
C ILE A 42 -4.67 -16.90 7.87
N SER A 43 -4.37 -18.17 7.60
CA SER A 43 -5.19 -19.30 8.07
C SER A 43 -5.08 -19.57 9.58
N SER A 44 -4.24 -18.83 10.32
CA SER A 44 -3.99 -19.11 11.73
C SER A 44 -5.02 -18.49 12.68
N ALA A 45 -5.82 -17.54 12.20
CA ALA A 45 -6.89 -16.89 12.95
C ALA A 45 -7.96 -16.38 11.97
N PRO A 46 -9.22 -16.20 12.40
CA PRO A 46 -10.29 -15.70 11.53
C PRO A 46 -10.02 -14.27 11.03
N VAL A 47 -9.37 -13.45 11.86
CA VAL A 47 -8.97 -12.08 11.53
C VAL A 47 -7.48 -11.94 11.79
N VAL A 48 -6.74 -11.55 10.75
CA VAL A 48 -5.30 -11.32 10.82
C VAL A 48 -4.98 -9.91 10.35
N VAL A 49 -4.15 -9.22 11.12
CA VAL A 49 -3.75 -7.84 10.85
C VAL A 49 -2.24 -7.73 10.73
N PHE A 50 -1.77 -7.32 9.55
CA PHE A 50 -0.37 -7.00 9.32
C PHE A 50 -0.15 -5.52 9.64
N MET A 51 0.60 -5.24 10.70
CA MET A 51 0.77 -3.88 11.22
C MET A 51 2.21 -3.53 11.56
N LYS A 52 2.46 -2.25 11.87
CA LYS A 52 3.77 -1.75 12.29
C LYS A 52 3.85 -1.75 13.81
N GLY A 53 4.70 -2.61 14.37
CA GLY A 53 4.68 -2.96 15.78
C GLY A 53 3.65 -4.05 16.07
N THR A 54 3.24 -4.17 17.33
CA THR A 54 2.33 -5.22 17.80
C THR A 54 1.04 -4.64 18.39
N GLN A 55 0.07 -5.48 18.74
CA GLN A 55 -1.12 -5.06 19.50
C GLN A 55 -0.77 -4.38 20.82
N VAL A 56 0.30 -4.81 21.48
CA VAL A 56 0.77 -4.22 22.76
C VAL A 56 1.48 -2.90 22.49
N GLU A 57 2.33 -2.86 21.48
CA GLU A 57 3.19 -1.72 21.16
C GLU A 57 3.05 -1.30 19.69
N PRO A 58 1.97 -0.56 19.32
CA PRO A 58 1.81 -0.08 17.96
C PRO A 58 2.76 1.08 17.68
N MET A 59 3.59 0.93 16.64
CA MET A 59 4.65 1.90 16.29
C MET A 59 4.22 2.92 15.23
N CYS A 60 2.95 2.93 14.83
CA CYS A 60 2.42 3.85 13.82
C CYS A 60 0.98 4.28 14.16
N GLY A 61 0.65 5.55 13.93
CA GLY A 61 -0.69 6.09 14.19
C GLY A 61 -1.81 5.34 13.46
N PHE A 62 -1.56 4.90 12.21
CA PHE A 62 -2.53 4.08 11.48
C PHE A 62 -2.73 2.71 12.11
N SER A 63 -1.65 2.04 12.53
CA SER A 63 -1.74 0.74 13.23
C SER A 63 -2.46 0.87 14.58
N LYS A 64 -2.22 1.98 15.30
CA LYS A 64 -2.94 2.30 16.54
C LYS A 64 -4.44 2.50 16.30
N ASN A 65 -4.82 3.19 15.23
CA ASN A 65 -6.23 3.41 14.90
C ASN A 65 -6.94 2.12 14.50
N VAL A 66 -6.31 1.26 13.71
CA VAL A 66 -6.87 -0.06 13.35
C VAL A 66 -7.13 -0.89 14.60
N LYS A 67 -6.14 -0.99 15.51
CA LYS A 67 -6.32 -1.64 16.81
C LYS A 67 -7.52 -1.05 17.56
N LEU A 68 -7.59 0.27 17.70
CA LEU A 68 -8.67 0.94 18.46
C LEU A 68 -10.07 0.61 17.92
N VAL A 69 -10.23 0.56 16.60
CA VAL A 69 -11.52 0.22 15.97
C VAL A 69 -11.86 -1.25 16.21
N LEU A 70 -10.90 -2.16 16.05
CA LEU A 70 -11.13 -3.59 16.27
C LEU A 70 -11.44 -3.89 17.74
N ASP A 71 -10.73 -3.26 18.67
CA ASP A 71 -10.98 -3.35 20.11
C ASP A 71 -12.37 -2.79 20.47
N TYR A 72 -12.80 -1.69 19.84
CA TYR A 72 -14.13 -1.11 20.06
C TYR A 72 -15.26 -2.06 19.64
N HIS A 73 -15.04 -2.86 18.60
CA HIS A 73 -15.98 -3.87 18.13
C HIS A 73 -15.81 -5.25 18.79
N ASP A 74 -14.93 -5.38 19.80
CA ASP A 74 -14.57 -6.64 20.46
C ASP A 74 -14.15 -7.75 19.48
N VAL A 75 -13.51 -7.35 18.36
CA VAL A 75 -13.02 -8.28 17.36
C VAL A 75 -11.67 -8.83 17.80
N LYS A 76 -11.62 -10.13 18.06
CA LYS A 76 -10.35 -10.82 18.32
C LYS A 76 -9.61 -11.02 17.01
N PHE A 77 -8.41 -10.47 16.93
CA PHE A 77 -7.53 -10.63 15.78
C PHE A 77 -6.13 -11.04 16.22
N LYS A 78 -5.36 -11.54 15.27
CA LYS A 78 -3.95 -11.85 15.45
C LYS A 78 -3.08 -10.84 14.69
N ASP A 79 -2.08 -10.29 15.35
CA ASP A 79 -1.15 -9.34 14.75
C ASP A 79 0.15 -10.00 14.28
N TYR A 80 0.70 -9.46 13.20
CA TYR A 80 2.04 -9.74 12.71
C TYR A 80 2.78 -8.43 12.47
N ASP A 81 3.91 -8.25 13.16
CA ASP A 81 4.77 -7.08 12.99
C ASP A 81 5.59 -7.18 11.69
N VAL A 82 5.33 -6.26 10.77
CA VAL A 82 6.02 -6.15 9.48
C VAL A 82 7.33 -5.36 9.56
N LEU A 83 7.65 -4.74 10.71
CA LEU A 83 8.93 -4.05 10.90
C LEU A 83 10.06 -5.04 11.21
N GLY A 84 9.75 -6.16 11.86
CA GLY A 84 10.73 -7.21 12.19
C GLY A 84 11.10 -8.11 11.02
N ASP A 85 10.33 -8.13 9.92
CA ASP A 85 10.53 -9.02 8.78
C ASP A 85 10.31 -8.27 7.45
N ASN A 86 11.41 -7.92 6.77
CA ASN A 86 11.34 -7.19 5.51
C ASN A 86 10.76 -8.05 4.37
N ASP A 87 11.01 -9.36 4.38
CA ASP A 87 10.48 -10.29 3.39
C ASP A 87 8.96 -10.39 3.53
N LEU A 88 8.44 -10.39 4.76
CA LEU A 88 7.00 -10.31 5.03
C LEU A 88 6.42 -8.98 4.55
N ARG A 89 7.12 -7.87 4.81
CA ARG A 89 6.67 -6.52 4.44
C ARG A 89 6.54 -6.33 2.93
N GLU A 90 7.47 -6.86 2.16
CA GLU A 90 7.43 -6.82 0.70
C GLU A 90 6.48 -7.89 0.16
N GLY A 91 6.55 -9.09 0.74
CA GLY A 91 5.73 -10.24 0.37
C GLY A 91 4.24 -9.97 0.52
N ILE A 92 3.79 -9.36 1.62
CA ILE A 92 2.37 -9.08 1.84
C ILE A 92 1.82 -8.09 0.81
N LYS A 93 2.60 -7.09 0.40
CA LYS A 93 2.19 -6.11 -0.60
C LYS A 93 1.96 -6.73 -1.97
N ALA A 94 2.88 -7.61 -2.37
CA ALA A 94 2.76 -8.34 -3.61
C ALA A 94 1.72 -9.49 -3.53
N TYR A 95 1.42 -10.00 -2.33
CA TYR A 95 0.41 -11.04 -2.15
C TYR A 95 -1.01 -10.46 -2.18
N SER A 96 -1.20 -9.28 -1.59
CA SER A 96 -2.52 -8.64 -1.49
C SER A 96 -2.86 -7.68 -2.62
N ASP A 97 -1.93 -7.48 -3.57
CA ASP A 97 -1.97 -6.45 -4.60
C ASP A 97 -2.29 -5.04 -4.03
N TRP A 98 -1.83 -4.77 -2.79
CA TRP A 98 -2.12 -3.53 -2.08
C TRP A 98 -0.84 -2.84 -1.60
N PRO A 99 -0.60 -1.56 -1.95
CA PRO A 99 0.70 -0.92 -1.75
C PRO A 99 0.98 -0.47 -0.30
N THR A 100 -0.03 -0.42 0.57
CA THR A 100 0.04 0.28 1.88
C THR A 100 -0.19 -0.65 3.08
N ILE A 101 0.40 -0.32 4.23
CA ILE A 101 0.26 -1.03 5.52
C ILE A 101 -0.26 -0.01 6.55
N PRO A 102 -1.18 -0.35 7.48
CA PRO A 102 -1.71 -1.68 7.83
C PRO A 102 -2.77 -2.23 6.86
N GLN A 103 -2.86 -3.57 6.77
CA GLN A 103 -3.85 -4.30 5.97
C GLN A 103 -4.62 -5.29 6.84
N GLU A 104 -5.94 -5.31 6.68
CA GLU A 104 -6.83 -6.32 7.26
C GLU A 104 -7.08 -7.42 6.21
N LYS A 105 -6.91 -8.69 6.59
CA LYS A 105 -7.33 -9.84 5.78
C LYS A 105 -8.15 -10.79 6.65
N SER A 106 -9.37 -11.07 6.22
CA SER A 106 -10.21 -12.15 6.75
C SER A 106 -9.76 -13.50 6.17
N ALA A 107 -9.85 -14.55 6.97
CA ALA A 107 -9.76 -15.92 6.47
C ALA A 107 -11.15 -16.33 5.96
N ASP A 108 -11.28 -16.46 4.64
CA ASP A 108 -12.44 -17.11 4.01
C ASP A 108 -12.27 -18.64 4.01
#